data_AF-A0A968ZE33-F1
#
_entry.id   AF-A0A968ZE33-F1
#
_cell.length_a   1.000
_cell.length_b   1.000
_cell.length_c   1.000
_cell.angle_alpha   90.00
_cell.angle_beta   90.00
_cell.angle_gamma   90.00
#
_symmetry.space_group_name_H-M   'P 1'
#
loop_
_entity.id
_entity.type
_entity.pdbx_description
1 polymer ?
#
loop_
_entity_poly.entity_id
_entity_poly.type
_entity_poly.pdbx_seq_one_letter_code
_entity_poly.pdbx_strand_id
1 'polypeptide(L)' 'MSQPGNHIFETALGDRMDYQHAFGEGLGVSEFDPKSKAASEMQELTQELLTIITKN' A
#
# COMPACT_ATOMS: atom_id res chain seq x y z
N MET A 1 11.81 6.22 -18.29
CA MET A 1 11.95 7.67 -18.02
C MET A 1 10.57 8.18 -17.63
N SER A 2 10.35 8.49 -16.35
CA SER A 2 9.09 9.03 -15.82
C SER A 2 8.89 10.47 -16.30
N GLN A 3 7.66 10.82 -16.69
CA GLN A 3 7.30 12.20 -17.07
C GLN A 3 7.49 13.15 -15.87
N PRO A 4 7.95 14.40 -16.10
CA PRO A 4 8.03 15.40 -15.03
C PRO A 4 6.62 15.71 -14.52
N GLY A 5 6.32 15.28 -13.29
CA GLY A 5 5.01 15.47 -12.64
C GLY A 5 4.45 14.22 -11.96
N ASN A 6 4.89 13.01 -12.35
CA ASN A 6 4.45 11.78 -11.70
C ASN A 6 5.47 11.36 -10.63
N HIS A 7 5.10 11.51 -9.36
CA HIS A 7 5.85 10.88 -8.28
C HIS A 7 5.62 9.37 -8.36
N ILE A 8 6.69 8.62 -8.59
CA ILE A 8 6.65 7.16 -8.55
C ILE A 8 7.05 6.77 -7.13
N PHE A 9 6.16 6.04 -6.47
CA PHE A 9 6.42 5.50 -5.13
C PHE A 9 7.43 4.34 -5.22
N GLU A 10 8.25 4.21 -4.18
CA GLU A 10 9.21 3.10 -4.05
C GLU A 10 8.49 1.83 -3.58
N THR A 11 7.41 1.98 -2.82
CA THR A 11 6.56 0.86 -2.38
C THR A 11 5.89 0.19 -3.58
N ALA A 12 6.10 -1.12 -3.70
CA ALA A 12 5.45 -1.96 -4.69
C ALA A 12 4.41 -2.87 -4.03
N LEU A 13 3.17 -2.82 -4.52
CA LEU A 13 2.11 -3.75 -4.11
C LEU A 13 2.26 -5.05 -4.90
N GLY A 14 2.50 -6.15 -4.21
CA GLY A 14 2.64 -7.46 -4.85
C GLY A 14 1.30 -8.10 -5.19
N ASP A 15 1.33 -9.11 -6.05
CA ASP A 15 0.21 -10.05 -6.15
C ASP A 15 0.23 -10.95 -4.90
N ARG A 16 -0.65 -10.64 -3.95
CA ARG A 16 -0.77 -11.33 -2.65
C ARG A 16 -2.19 -11.85 -2.50
N MET A 17 -2.31 -13.13 -2.13
CA MET A 17 -3.60 -13.75 -1.76
C MET A 17 -4.31 -13.01 -0.63
N ASP A 18 -3.55 -12.38 0.27
CA ASP A 18 -4.09 -11.60 1.39
C ASP A 18 -5.04 -10.48 0.93
N TYR A 19 -4.75 -9.82 -0.20
CA TYR A 19 -5.65 -8.82 -0.79
C TYR A 19 -6.98 -9.43 -1.22
N GLN A 20 -6.95 -10.61 -1.84
CA GLN A 20 -8.15 -11.29 -2.32
C GLN A 20 -8.99 -11.82 -1.16
N HIS A 21 -8.36 -12.38 -0.14
CA HIS A 21 -9.04 -12.87 1.07
C HIS A 21 -9.68 -11.72 1.85
N ALA A 22 -8.94 -10.65 2.12
CA ALA A 22 -9.49 -9.48 2.79
C ALA A 22 -10.68 -8.90 2.04
N PHE A 23 -10.59 -8.81 0.71
CA PHE A 23 -11.71 -8.38 -0.14
C PHE A 23 -12.93 -9.30 -0.02
N GLY A 24 -12.72 -10.62 -0.03
CA GLY A 24 -13.80 -11.62 0.13
C GLY A 24 -14.54 -11.51 1.46
N GLU A 25 -13.84 -11.12 2.52
CA GLU A 25 -14.40 -10.88 3.86
C GLU A 25 -14.95 -9.46 4.05
N GLY A 26 -14.83 -8.58 3.04
CA GLY A 26 -15.25 -7.18 3.13
C GLY A 26 -14.39 -6.32 4.07
N LEU A 27 -13.14 -6.71 4.28
CA LEU A 27 -12.18 -6.06 5.19
C LEU A 27 -11.01 -5.45 4.42
N GLY A 28 -10.33 -4.46 5.02
CA GLY A 28 -8.99 -4.07 4.61
C GLY A 28 -7.95 -5.11 5.00
N VAL A 29 -6.83 -5.21 4.28
CA VAL A 29 -5.76 -6.19 4.60
C VAL A 29 -5.19 -6.01 6.01
N SER A 30 -5.16 -4.77 6.51
CA SER A 30 -4.73 -4.46 7.88
C SER A 30 -5.75 -4.89 8.95
N GLU A 31 -7.01 -5.10 8.58
CA GLU A 31 -8.09 -5.59 9.47
C GLU A 31 -8.19 -7.11 9.39
N PHE A 32 -8.00 -7.69 8.20
CA PHE A 32 -8.03 -9.13 7.97
C PHE A 32 -6.81 -9.85 8.57
N ASP A 33 -5.59 -9.43 8.19
CA ASP A 33 -4.34 -9.94 8.77
C ASP A 33 -3.31 -8.79 8.89
N PRO A 34 -3.23 -8.15 10.07
CA PRO A 34 -2.32 -7.03 10.33
C PRO A 34 -0.83 -7.37 10.20
N LYS A 35 -0.47 -8.65 10.21
CA LYS A 35 0.93 -9.12 10.10
C LYS A 35 1.27 -9.66 8.72
N SER A 36 0.31 -9.68 7.81
CA SER A 36 0.53 -10.10 6.42
C SER A 36 1.49 -9.16 5.71
N LYS A 37 2.14 -9.69 4.66
CA LYS A 37 3.01 -8.87 3.81
C LYS A 37 2.22 -7.77 3.10
N ALA A 38 0.98 -8.05 2.69
CA ALA A 38 0.09 -7.06 2.10
C ALA A 38 -0.23 -5.91 3.07
N ALA A 39 -0.42 -6.18 4.36
CA ALA A 39 -0.61 -5.14 5.36
C ALA A 39 0.64 -4.25 5.52
N SER A 40 1.84 -4.85 5.52
CA SER A 40 3.09 -4.07 5.52
C SER A 40 3.25 -3.22 4.26
N GLU A 41 2.97 -3.77 3.08
CA GLU A 41 3.01 -3.03 1.80
C GLU A 41 2.04 -1.81 1.83
N MET A 42 0.85 -1.96 2.41
CA MET A 42 -0.08 -0.83 2.60
C MET A 42 0.41 0.22 3.60
N GLN A 43 1.09 -0.20 4.67
CA GLN A 43 1.68 0.72 5.65
C GLN A 43 2.83 1.53 5.05
N GLU A 44 3.71 0.89 4.28
CA GLU A 44 4.82 1.53 3.56
C GLU A 44 4.30 2.57 2.56
N LEU A 45 3.31 2.20 1.74
CA LEU A 45 2.69 3.12 0.78
C LEU A 45 2.05 4.33 1.48
N THR A 46 1.35 4.08 2.60
CA THR A 46 0.74 5.15 3.40
C THR A 46 1.81 6.12 3.92
N GLN A 47 2.95 5.60 4.39
CA GLN A 47 4.04 6.42 4.88
C GLN A 47 4.68 7.27 3.78
N GLU A 48 4.83 6.73 2.57
CA GLU A 48 5.32 7.51 1.42
C GLU A 48 4.33 8.60 1.01
N LEU A 49 3.03 8.30 0.96
CA LEU A 49 1.98 9.29 0.69
C LEU A 49 2.01 10.45 1.68
N LEU A 50 2.08 10.13 2.98
CA LEU A 50 2.18 11.16 4.03
C LEU A 50 3.44 12.00 3.89
N THR A 51 4.55 11.40 3.47
CA THR A 51 5.81 12.13 3.23
C THR A 51 5.67 13.18 2.14
N ILE A 52 4.88 12.91 1.09
CA ILE A 52 4.63 13.87 0.00
C ILE A 52 3.67 14.96 0.46
N ILE A 53 2.58 14.57 1.15
CA ILE A 53 1.53 15.50 1.56
C ILE A 53 2.04 16.48 2.63
N THR A 54 2.88 16.03 3.55
CA THR A 54 3.37 16.86 4.67
C THR A 54 4.58 17.74 4.34
N LYS A 55 5.28 17.46 3.23
CA LYS A 55 6.44 18.24 2.78
C LYS A 55 6.09 19.37 1.78
N ASN A 56 4.83 19.43 1.34
CA ASN A 56 4.26 20.54 0.56
C ASN A 56 3.50 21.51 1.48
#